data_AF-A0A8H7PZP7-F1
#
_entry.id   AF-A0A8H7PZP7-F1
#
_cell.length_a   1.000
_cell.length_b   1.000
_cell.length_c   1.000
_cell.angle_alpha   90.00
_cell.angle_beta   90.00
_cell.angle_gamma   90.00
#
_symmetry.space_group_name_H-M   'P 1'
#
loop_
_entity.id
_entity.type
_entity.pdbx_description
1 polymer ?
#
loop_
_entity_poly.entity_id
_entity_poly.type
_entity_poly.pdbx_seq_one_letter_code
_entity_poly.pdbx_strand_id
1 'polypeptide(L)'
;MRRRAVGIANAENRKALDATQVPGDWRQHSGERNTAGLHDQLDTFKNNLQEFARKYRKDIRRDPTFRMHFQQMCTKIGVDPLASNKGFWADLLGFGDFYFELSVQITEICIATRPQNGGLIEMEELKRRIKVKRGDRKSSQPAISEDDIVRSIKTLKPLSSGFEILMIGNRRMVRSVPKELDTDQSSLLLLAQVSLPIGKWNVPAGPNVLTLRRKGDWLHDERHD
;
A
#
# COMPACT_ATOMS: atom_id res chain seq x y z
N MET A 1 33.55 -60.95 14.52
CA MET A 1 34.73 -60.23 13.99
C MET A 1 34.56 -60.00 12.49
N ARG A 2 34.33 -58.76 12.03
CA ARG A 2 34.29 -58.43 10.59
C ARG A 2 35.74 -58.40 10.06
N ARG A 3 36.10 -59.34 9.18
CA ARG A 3 37.39 -59.35 8.49
C ARG A 3 37.41 -58.19 7.49
N ARG A 4 38.24 -57.17 7.73
CA ARG A 4 38.53 -56.14 6.73
C ARG A 4 39.38 -56.78 5.63
N ALA A 5 38.88 -56.79 4.40
CA ALA A 5 39.67 -57.21 3.25
C ALA A 5 40.73 -56.14 2.97
N VAL A 6 41.98 -56.43 3.30
CA VAL A 6 43.14 -55.57 3.04
C VAL A 6 43.89 -56.17 1.85
N GLY A 7 43.89 -55.47 0.72
CA GLY A 7 44.49 -55.96 -0.51
C GLY A 7 44.63 -54.83 -1.53
N ILE A 8 45.63 -54.95 -2.41
CA ILE A 8 46.05 -53.93 -3.38
C ILE A 8 44.88 -53.61 -4.34
N ALA A 9 44.13 -54.63 -4.76
CA ALA A 9 42.91 -54.47 -5.56
C ALA A 9 41.79 -53.69 -4.85
N ASN A 10 41.68 -53.78 -3.51
CA ASN A 10 40.73 -52.98 -2.73
C ASN A 10 41.21 -51.54 -2.56
N ALA A 11 42.52 -51.30 -2.56
CA ALA A 11 43.11 -49.97 -2.55
C ALA A 11 42.96 -49.27 -3.92
N GLU A 12 43.10 -50.01 -5.02
CA GLU A 12 42.86 -49.52 -6.39
C GLU A 12 41.37 -49.23 -6.62
N ASN A 13 40.48 -50.13 -6.20
CA ASN A 13 39.03 -49.87 -6.25
C ASN A 13 38.62 -48.69 -5.35
N ARG A 14 39.26 -48.49 -4.19
CA ARG A 14 39.00 -47.31 -3.35
C ARG A 14 39.47 -46.01 -4.01
N LYS A 15 40.63 -46.01 -4.67
CA LYS A 15 41.10 -44.87 -5.47
C LYS A 15 40.17 -44.57 -6.66
N ALA A 16 39.61 -45.60 -7.30
CA ALA A 16 38.65 -45.43 -8.40
C ALA A 16 37.30 -44.86 -7.91
N LEU A 17 36.83 -45.28 -6.72
CA LEU A 17 35.62 -44.74 -6.10
C LEU A 17 35.82 -43.29 -5.61
N ASP A 18 36.98 -42.98 -5.03
CA ASP A 18 37.35 -41.60 -4.63
C ASP A 18 37.52 -40.68 -5.86
N ALA A 19 37.97 -41.20 -7.01
CA ALA A 19 38.10 -40.45 -8.27
C ALA A 19 36.75 -40.15 -8.94
N THR A 20 35.69 -40.89 -8.62
CA THR A 20 34.33 -40.66 -9.13
C THR A 20 33.53 -39.72 -8.21
N GLN A 21 34.09 -39.38 -7.05
CA GLN A 21 33.48 -38.46 -6.10
C GLN A 21 33.71 -37.03 -6.57
N VAL A 22 32.85 -36.56 -7.48
CA VAL A 22 32.73 -35.18 -7.94
C VAL A 22 32.91 -34.24 -6.73
N PRO A 23 34.05 -33.53 -6.59
CA PRO A 23 34.27 -32.60 -5.48
C PRO A 23 33.06 -31.69 -5.27
N GLY A 24 32.54 -31.65 -4.03
CA GLY A 24 31.45 -30.74 -3.64
C GLY A 24 31.76 -29.26 -3.94
N ASP A 25 33.04 -29.00 -4.16
CA ASP A 25 33.66 -27.75 -4.55
C ASP A 25 33.12 -27.17 -5.87
N TRP A 26 32.77 -27.96 -6.91
CA TRP A 26 32.30 -27.36 -8.17
C TRP A 26 30.87 -26.81 -8.07
N ARG A 27 30.00 -27.49 -7.30
CA ARG A 27 28.63 -26.99 -7.03
C ARG A 27 28.70 -25.68 -6.23
N GLN A 28 29.64 -25.59 -5.30
CA GLN A 28 29.84 -24.40 -4.50
C GLN A 28 30.46 -23.26 -5.32
N HIS A 29 31.52 -23.52 -6.09
CA HIS A 29 32.14 -22.55 -6.99
C HIS A 29 31.21 -22.06 -8.12
N SER A 30 30.37 -22.94 -8.68
CA SER A 30 29.37 -22.53 -9.67
C SER A 30 28.23 -21.73 -9.04
N GLY A 31 27.80 -22.08 -7.82
CA GLY A 31 26.85 -21.30 -7.03
C GLY A 31 27.39 -19.90 -6.72
N GLU A 32 28.61 -19.80 -6.21
CA GLU A 32 29.25 -18.53 -5.83
C GLU A 32 29.49 -17.60 -7.03
N ARG A 33 29.97 -18.14 -8.16
CA ARG A 33 30.11 -17.36 -9.41
C ARG A 33 28.77 -16.87 -9.94
N ASN A 34 27.73 -17.69 -9.84
CA ASN A 34 26.38 -17.30 -10.25
C ASN A 34 25.83 -16.19 -9.32
N THR A 35 26.02 -16.31 -8.00
CA THR A 35 25.60 -15.25 -7.06
C THR A 35 26.39 -13.97 -7.22
N ALA A 36 27.70 -14.03 -7.46
CA ALA A 36 28.53 -12.85 -7.69
C ALA A 36 28.10 -12.11 -8.96
N GLY A 37 27.85 -12.85 -10.05
CA GLY A 37 27.32 -12.25 -11.30
C GLY A 37 25.94 -11.62 -11.12
N LEU A 38 25.07 -12.22 -10.29
CA LEU A 38 23.76 -11.63 -9.95
C LEU A 38 23.89 -10.35 -9.13
N HIS A 39 24.83 -10.29 -8.19
CA HIS A 39 25.11 -9.07 -7.42
C HIS A 39 25.61 -7.93 -8.33
N ASP A 40 26.55 -8.20 -9.24
CA ASP A 40 27.01 -7.20 -10.22
C ASP A 40 25.89 -6.67 -11.11
N GLN A 41 24.98 -7.55 -11.54
CA GLN A 41 23.81 -7.17 -12.33
C GLN A 41 22.83 -6.30 -11.53
N LEU A 42 22.61 -6.62 -10.25
CA LEU A 42 21.78 -5.80 -9.36
C LEU A 42 22.40 -4.42 -9.12
N ASP A 43 23.72 -4.34 -8.92
CA ASP A 43 24.41 -3.06 -8.71
C ASP A 43 24.39 -2.20 -9.98
N THR A 44 24.64 -2.80 -11.15
CA THR A 44 24.52 -2.12 -12.44
C THR A 44 23.10 -1.61 -12.64
N PHE A 45 22.09 -2.43 -12.35
CA PHE A 45 20.69 -2.03 -12.47
C PHE A 45 20.35 -0.90 -11.50
N LYS A 46 20.81 -0.99 -10.25
CA LYS A 46 20.60 0.05 -9.23
C LYS A 46 21.18 1.37 -9.69
N ASN A 47 22.38 1.39 -10.27
CA ASN A 47 23.01 2.60 -10.80
C ASN A 47 22.24 3.17 -12.01
N ASN A 48 21.78 2.32 -12.92
CA ASN A 48 20.94 2.77 -14.05
C ASN A 48 19.61 3.36 -13.57
N LEU A 49 18.97 2.72 -12.58
CA LEU A 49 17.73 3.20 -11.99
C LEU A 49 17.95 4.55 -11.28
N GLN A 50 19.12 4.76 -10.68
CA GLN A 50 19.49 6.03 -10.05
C GLN A 50 19.59 7.15 -11.06
N GLU A 51 20.33 6.93 -12.13
CA GLU A 51 20.49 7.91 -13.20
C GLU A 51 19.15 8.22 -13.86
N PHE A 52 18.34 7.20 -14.11
CA PHE A 52 16.98 7.36 -14.60
C PHE A 52 16.16 8.27 -13.68
N ALA A 53 16.19 7.98 -12.38
CA ALA A 53 15.37 8.70 -11.44
C ALA A 53 15.88 10.14 -11.19
N ARG A 54 17.21 10.38 -11.27
CA ARG A 54 17.80 11.74 -11.30
C ARG A 54 17.34 12.52 -12.52
N LYS A 55 17.41 11.90 -13.70
CA LYS A 55 17.06 12.52 -14.99
C LYS A 55 15.59 12.90 -15.06
N TYR A 56 14.71 12.00 -14.61
CA TYR A 56 13.26 12.17 -14.73
C TYR A 56 12.57 12.61 -13.43
N ARG A 57 13.33 13.10 -12.43
CA ARG A 57 12.79 13.47 -11.10
C ARG A 57 11.56 14.38 -11.17
N LYS A 58 11.56 15.38 -12.05
CA LYS A 58 10.45 16.34 -12.21
C LYS A 58 9.22 15.68 -12.81
N ASP A 59 9.40 14.82 -13.81
CA ASP A 59 8.32 14.14 -14.51
C ASP A 59 7.66 13.11 -13.59
N ILE A 60 8.47 12.34 -12.88
CA ILE A 60 8.04 11.40 -11.85
C ILE A 60 7.24 12.12 -10.74
N ARG A 61 7.65 13.34 -10.37
CA ARG A 61 6.90 14.14 -9.42
C ARG A 61 5.60 14.64 -10.03
N ARG A 62 5.58 15.12 -11.27
CA ARG A 62 4.41 15.78 -11.86
C ARG A 62 3.32 14.82 -12.30
N ASP A 63 3.69 13.71 -12.94
CA ASP A 63 2.76 12.75 -13.53
C ASP A 63 2.52 11.55 -12.58
N PRO A 64 1.30 11.37 -12.06
CA PRO A 64 0.96 10.24 -11.20
C PRO A 64 1.09 8.88 -11.90
N THR A 65 0.81 8.80 -13.21
CA THR A 65 0.88 7.52 -13.95
C THR A 65 2.32 7.06 -14.06
N PHE A 66 3.21 7.96 -14.46
CA PHE A 66 4.63 7.67 -14.50
C PHE A 66 5.21 7.38 -13.10
N ARG A 67 4.77 8.11 -12.08
CA ARG A 67 5.15 7.83 -10.68
C ARG A 67 4.80 6.41 -10.26
N MET A 68 3.58 5.95 -10.57
CA MET A 68 3.12 4.59 -10.29
C MET A 68 4.00 3.55 -11.00
N HIS A 69 4.30 3.74 -12.30
CA HIS A 69 5.14 2.79 -13.04
C HIS A 69 6.57 2.73 -12.51
N PHE A 70 7.15 3.88 -12.17
CA PHE A 70 8.48 3.93 -11.54
C PHE A 70 8.48 3.16 -10.21
N GLN A 71 7.45 3.35 -9.40
CA GLN A 71 7.28 2.62 -8.15
C GLN A 71 7.14 1.10 -8.35
N GLN A 72 6.34 0.67 -9.33
CA GLN A 72 6.20 -0.75 -9.68
C GLN A 72 7.54 -1.37 -10.10
N MET A 73 8.37 -0.61 -10.82
CA MET A 73 9.72 -1.03 -11.19
C MET A 73 10.58 -1.27 -9.94
N CYS A 74 10.61 -0.31 -9.00
CA CYS A 74 11.35 -0.45 -7.74
C CYS A 74 10.89 -1.69 -6.96
N THR A 75 9.58 -1.89 -6.81
CA THR A 75 9.02 -3.02 -6.05
C THR A 75 9.38 -4.37 -6.67
N LYS A 76 9.39 -4.50 -7.99
CA LYS A 76 9.76 -5.77 -8.68
C LYS A 76 11.19 -6.22 -8.38
N ILE A 77 12.08 -5.30 -8.03
CA ILE A 77 13.49 -5.56 -7.72
C ILE A 77 13.68 -5.78 -6.21
N GLY A 78 12.62 -5.65 -5.41
CA GLY A 78 12.71 -5.71 -3.95
C GLY A 78 13.20 -4.41 -3.32
N VAL A 79 13.16 -3.31 -4.08
CA VAL A 79 13.50 -1.98 -3.58
C VAL A 79 12.21 -1.24 -3.23
N ASP A 80 12.03 -0.88 -1.95
CA ASP A 80 10.96 0.01 -1.55
C ASP A 80 11.47 1.46 -1.44
N PRO A 81 11.08 2.37 -2.34
CA PRO A 81 11.47 3.77 -2.27
C PRO A 81 10.87 4.50 -1.05
N LEU A 82 9.97 3.86 -0.27
CA LEU A 82 9.27 4.42 0.89
C LEU A 82 9.73 3.87 2.24
N ALA A 83 10.50 2.78 2.26
CA ALA A 83 10.81 2.07 3.50
C ALA A 83 11.87 2.76 4.38
N SER A 84 12.63 3.75 3.88
CA SER A 84 13.68 4.37 4.68
C SER A 84 13.93 5.84 4.36
N ASN A 85 13.88 6.69 5.38
CA ASN A 85 14.30 8.11 5.35
C ASN A 85 15.81 8.28 5.20
N LYS A 86 16.60 7.24 5.48
CA LYS A 86 18.03 7.16 5.17
C LYS A 86 18.29 6.21 4.01
N GLY A 87 17.23 5.90 3.26
CA GLY A 87 17.26 5.02 2.13
C GLY A 87 17.87 5.77 0.97
N PHE A 88 18.68 5.03 0.22
CA PHE A 88 19.29 5.44 -1.04
C PHE A 88 18.34 6.25 -1.97
N TRP A 89 17.02 5.97 -1.93
CA TRP A 89 15.98 6.61 -2.76
C TRP A 89 15.27 7.82 -2.13
N ALA A 90 15.20 7.90 -0.80
CA ALA A 90 14.55 9.03 -0.12
C ALA A 90 15.33 10.32 -0.36
N ASP A 91 16.65 10.29 -0.13
CA ASP A 91 17.54 11.42 -0.40
C ASP A 91 17.61 11.75 -1.90
N LEU A 92 17.65 10.72 -2.74
CA LEU A 92 17.87 10.90 -4.18
C LEU A 92 16.66 11.50 -4.90
N LEU A 93 15.44 11.18 -4.48
CA LEU A 93 14.22 11.55 -5.21
C LEU A 93 13.25 12.41 -4.41
N GLY A 94 13.44 12.56 -3.09
CA GLY A 94 12.50 13.27 -2.22
C GLY A 94 11.11 12.62 -2.23
N PHE A 95 11.07 11.32 -2.51
CA PHE A 95 9.84 10.54 -2.63
C PHE A 95 9.21 10.28 -1.27
N GLY A 96 10.05 9.99 -0.26
CA GLY A 96 9.62 9.92 1.13
C GLY A 96 8.88 11.19 1.52
N ASP A 97 9.52 12.36 1.35
CA ASP A 97 8.94 13.66 1.70
C ASP A 97 7.56 13.91 1.09
N PHE A 98 7.39 13.59 -0.20
CA PHE A 98 6.10 13.72 -0.87
C PHE A 98 5.01 12.87 -0.21
N TYR A 99 5.31 11.59 0.07
CA TYR A 99 4.33 10.70 0.68
C TYR A 99 4.10 10.99 2.16
N PHE A 100 5.10 11.46 2.91
CA PHE A 100 4.90 11.93 4.29
C PHE A 100 4.05 13.20 4.32
N GLU A 101 4.32 14.17 3.44
CA GLU A 101 3.50 15.38 3.32
C GLU A 101 2.04 15.03 3.01
N LEU A 102 1.81 14.13 2.04
CA LEU A 102 0.47 13.66 1.70
C LEU A 102 -0.17 12.89 2.87
N SER A 103 0.61 12.11 3.63
CA SER A 103 0.11 11.39 4.81
C SER A 103 -0.34 12.31 5.93
N VAL A 104 0.40 13.40 6.18
CA VAL A 104 0.00 14.43 7.14
C VAL A 104 -1.29 15.11 6.68
N GLN A 105 -1.40 15.46 5.39
CA GLN A 105 -2.63 16.05 4.84
C GLN A 105 -3.84 15.12 4.97
N ILE A 106 -3.68 13.83 4.69
CA ILE A 106 -4.73 12.81 4.89
C ILE A 106 -5.12 12.77 6.37
N THR A 107 -4.14 12.75 7.27
CA THR A 107 -4.38 12.71 8.72
C THR A 107 -5.19 13.92 9.20
N GLU A 108 -4.81 15.12 8.78
CA GLU A 108 -5.53 16.36 9.12
C GLU A 108 -6.98 16.35 8.62
N ILE A 109 -7.21 15.86 7.38
CA ILE A 109 -8.57 15.73 6.83
C ILE A 109 -9.38 14.71 7.63
N CYS A 110 -8.80 13.56 7.96
CA CYS A 110 -9.46 12.53 8.75
C CYS A 110 -9.83 13.04 10.16
N ILE A 111 -8.94 13.80 10.81
CA ILE A 111 -9.24 14.44 12.10
C ILE A 111 -10.37 15.46 11.96
N ALA A 112 -10.31 16.34 10.96
CA ALA A 112 -11.31 17.39 10.75
C ALA A 112 -12.70 16.85 10.38
N THR A 113 -12.76 15.69 9.70
CA THR A 113 -14.02 15.07 9.26
C THR A 113 -14.61 14.10 10.26
N ARG A 114 -13.83 13.70 11.27
CA ARG A 114 -14.25 12.73 12.29
C ARG A 114 -15.61 13.03 12.94
N PRO A 115 -15.96 14.29 13.31
CA PRO A 115 -17.27 14.59 13.90
C PRO A 115 -18.44 14.35 12.95
N GLN A 116 -18.19 14.36 11.63
CA GLN A 116 -19.22 14.27 10.59
C GLN A 116 -19.42 12.83 10.11
N ASN A 117 -18.34 12.04 10.07
CA ASN A 117 -18.35 10.71 9.44
C ASN A 117 -17.90 9.57 10.37
N GLY A 118 -17.60 9.87 11.65
CA GLY A 118 -17.20 8.87 12.64
C GLY A 118 -15.80 8.28 12.40
N GLY A 119 -15.01 8.81 11.48
CA GLY A 119 -13.68 8.28 11.12
C GLY A 119 -13.66 7.32 9.94
N LEU A 120 -14.73 7.30 9.12
CA LEU A 120 -14.77 6.60 7.83
C LEU A 120 -14.99 7.62 6.71
N ILE A 121 -14.05 7.69 5.76
CA ILE A 121 -14.14 8.58 4.60
C ILE A 121 -13.99 7.78 3.31
N GLU A 122 -14.84 8.03 2.32
CA GLU A 122 -14.67 7.41 1.00
C GLU A 122 -13.43 7.95 0.30
N MET A 123 -12.76 7.10 -0.49
CA MET A 123 -11.60 7.46 -1.30
C MET A 123 -11.85 8.70 -2.20
N GLU A 124 -12.98 8.76 -2.90
CA GLU A 124 -13.31 9.91 -3.77
C GLU A 124 -13.51 11.20 -2.98
N GLU A 125 -14.21 11.13 -1.85
CA GLU A 125 -14.39 12.28 -0.96
C GLU A 125 -13.07 12.75 -0.36
N LEU A 126 -12.19 11.81 0.02
CA LEU A 126 -10.84 12.12 0.49
C LEU A 126 -10.02 12.82 -0.60
N LYS A 127 -10.01 12.29 -1.84
CA LYS A 127 -9.35 12.93 -3.00
C LYS A 127 -9.85 14.35 -3.21
N ARG A 128 -11.17 14.55 -3.18
CA ARG A 128 -11.79 15.87 -3.33
C ARG A 128 -11.34 16.83 -2.24
N ARG A 129 -11.34 16.39 -0.98
CA ARG A 129 -10.88 17.23 0.15
C ARG A 129 -9.39 17.54 0.08
N ILE A 130 -8.54 16.60 -0.34
CA ILE A 130 -7.12 16.85 -0.54
C ILE A 130 -6.92 17.90 -1.65
N LYS A 131 -7.66 17.79 -2.76
CA LYS A 131 -7.61 18.78 -3.85
C LYS A 131 -7.98 20.18 -3.35
N VAL A 132 -9.07 20.31 -2.57
CA VAL A 132 -9.48 21.58 -1.96
C VAL A 132 -8.41 22.12 -1.01
N LYS A 133 -7.84 21.26 -0.15
CA LYS A 133 -6.81 21.64 0.82
C LYS A 133 -5.53 22.13 0.15
N ARG A 134 -5.13 21.54 -0.98
CA ARG A 134 -3.97 21.99 -1.78
C ARG A 134 -4.28 23.24 -2.62
N GLY A 135 -5.56 23.50 -2.89
CA GLY A 135 -6.07 24.64 -3.65
C GLY A 135 -5.79 24.56 -5.16
N ASP A 136 -6.64 25.18 -5.98
CA ASP A 136 -6.45 25.28 -7.44
C ASP A 136 -5.32 26.25 -7.84
N ARG A 137 -4.74 26.98 -6.88
CA ARG A 137 -3.81 28.11 -7.13
C ARG A 137 -2.37 27.72 -7.46
N LYS A 138 -2.03 26.44 -7.55
CA LYS A 138 -0.70 25.98 -7.97
C LYS A 138 -0.83 24.97 -9.10
N SER A 139 -0.78 25.42 -10.35
CA SER A 139 -0.58 24.52 -11.50
C SER A 139 0.74 23.72 -11.45
N SER A 140 1.56 23.99 -10.43
CA SER A 140 2.82 23.31 -10.11
C SER A 140 2.67 22.16 -9.09
N GLN A 141 1.53 22.04 -8.40
CA GLN A 141 1.35 20.93 -7.46
C GLN A 141 1.10 19.62 -8.21
N PRO A 142 1.81 18.54 -7.85
CA PRO A 142 1.69 17.26 -8.53
C PRO A 142 0.30 16.68 -8.34
N ALA A 143 -0.26 16.10 -9.41
CA ALA A 143 -1.53 15.40 -9.34
C ALA A 143 -1.39 14.16 -8.42
N ILE A 144 -2.46 13.91 -7.67
CA ILE A 144 -2.55 12.82 -6.70
C ILE A 144 -3.47 11.75 -7.26
N SER A 145 -2.96 10.54 -7.37
CA SER A 145 -3.72 9.33 -7.69
C SER A 145 -4.19 8.62 -6.41
N GLU A 146 -5.08 7.65 -6.59
CA GLU A 146 -5.46 6.73 -5.50
C GLU A 146 -4.28 5.91 -4.99
N ASP A 147 -3.39 5.47 -5.88
CA ASP A 147 -2.19 4.71 -5.48
C ASP A 147 -1.31 5.54 -4.54
N ASP A 148 -1.25 6.86 -4.77
CA ASP A 148 -0.50 7.75 -3.89
C ASP A 148 -1.08 7.81 -2.48
N ILE A 149 -2.42 7.87 -2.37
CA ILE A 149 -3.13 7.86 -1.09
C ILE A 149 -2.92 6.52 -0.39
N VAL A 150 -3.03 5.41 -1.11
CA VAL A 150 -2.81 4.06 -0.57
C VAL A 150 -1.40 3.93 -0.01
N ARG A 151 -0.39 4.42 -0.74
CA ARG A 151 1.01 4.40 -0.29
C ARG A 151 1.26 5.30 0.90
N SER A 152 0.74 6.53 0.87
CA SER A 152 0.82 7.44 2.02
C SER A 152 0.23 6.81 3.29
N ILE A 153 -0.94 6.20 3.21
CA ILE A 153 -1.55 5.49 4.35
C ILE A 153 -0.64 4.36 4.87
N LYS A 154 0.06 3.63 3.98
CA LYS A 154 1.03 2.60 4.42
C LYS A 154 2.18 3.19 5.22
N THR A 155 2.63 4.42 4.93
CA THR A 155 3.69 5.09 5.72
C THR A 155 3.25 5.44 7.14
N LEU A 156 1.93 5.51 7.40
CA LEU A 156 1.38 5.76 8.74
C LEU A 156 1.32 4.51 9.62
N LYS A 157 1.51 3.31 9.06
CA LYS A 157 1.42 2.04 9.81
C LYS A 157 2.33 1.97 11.06
N PRO A 158 3.60 2.41 11.03
CA PRO A 158 4.47 2.36 12.20
C PRO A 158 3.96 3.18 13.40
N LEU A 159 3.07 4.16 13.16
CA LEU A 159 2.52 5.01 14.21
C LEU A 159 1.34 4.36 14.94
N SER A 160 0.91 3.14 14.55
CA SER A 160 -0.27 2.46 15.10
C SER A 160 -1.53 3.36 15.14
N SER A 161 -1.68 4.22 14.14
CA SER A 161 -2.62 5.34 14.15
C SER A 161 -4.07 4.97 13.79
N GLY A 162 -4.37 3.68 13.61
CA GLY A 162 -5.71 3.20 13.25
C GLY A 162 -6.11 3.44 11.79
N PHE A 163 -5.16 3.90 10.96
CA PHE A 163 -5.38 4.11 9.53
C PHE A 163 -5.40 2.79 8.77
N GLU A 164 -6.53 2.49 8.14
CA GLU A 164 -6.72 1.29 7.34
C GLU A 164 -7.58 1.59 6.11
N ILE A 165 -7.33 0.86 5.03
CA ILE A 165 -8.15 0.93 3.81
C ILE A 165 -9.05 -0.28 3.81
N LEU A 166 -10.36 -0.04 3.79
CA LEU A 166 -11.39 -1.05 3.87
C LEU A 166 -12.23 -1.04 2.60
N MET A 167 -12.66 -2.22 2.19
CA MET A 167 -13.67 -2.39 1.14
C MET A 167 -15.02 -2.59 1.82
N ILE A 168 -15.95 -1.66 1.61
CA ILE A 168 -17.35 -1.80 2.06
C ILE A 168 -18.21 -1.86 0.79
N GLY A 169 -18.74 -3.05 0.50
CA GLY A 169 -19.41 -3.33 -0.77
C GLY A 169 -18.48 -3.08 -1.96
N ASN A 170 -18.87 -2.17 -2.85
CA ASN A 170 -18.08 -1.78 -4.02
C ASN A 170 -17.24 -0.50 -3.82
N ARG A 171 -17.12 0.01 -2.59
CA ARG A 171 -16.44 1.30 -2.32
C ARG A 171 -15.22 1.11 -1.44
N ARG A 172 -14.13 1.77 -1.84
CA ARG A 172 -12.92 1.90 -1.01
C ARG A 172 -13.10 3.04 -0.03
N MET A 173 -12.91 2.74 1.25
CA MET A 173 -12.98 3.71 2.33
C MET A 173 -11.70 3.69 3.15
N VAL A 174 -11.35 4.84 3.72
CA VAL A 174 -10.25 5.01 4.66
C VAL A 174 -10.84 5.14 6.05
N ARG A 175 -10.45 4.23 6.93
CA ARG A 175 -10.70 4.30 8.37
C ARG A 175 -9.54 5.04 9.03
N SER A 176 -9.81 5.93 9.96
CA SER A 176 -8.79 6.70 10.69
C SER A 176 -8.88 6.53 12.21
N VAL A 177 -9.69 5.60 12.69
CA VAL A 177 -9.92 5.33 14.12
C VAL A 177 -9.66 3.84 14.36
N PRO A 178 -8.93 3.46 15.41
CA PRO A 178 -8.55 2.06 15.69
C PRO A 178 -9.71 1.20 16.23
N LYS A 179 -10.93 1.41 15.74
CA LYS A 179 -12.08 0.59 16.07
C LYS A 179 -12.23 -0.49 15.01
N GLU A 180 -12.22 -1.76 15.43
CA GLU A 180 -12.58 -2.87 14.56
C GLU A 180 -14.07 -2.76 14.19
N LEU A 181 -14.36 -2.91 12.90
CA LEU A 181 -15.74 -3.03 12.44
C LEU A 181 -16.12 -4.49 12.59
N ASP A 182 -17.08 -4.76 13.46
CA ASP A 182 -17.65 -6.10 13.59
C ASP A 182 -18.41 -6.50 12.31
N THR A 183 -18.68 -7.79 12.16
CA THR A 183 -19.42 -8.39 11.04
C THR A 183 -20.79 -7.74 10.87
N ASP A 184 -21.48 -7.48 11.98
CA ASP A 184 -22.80 -6.82 11.98
C ASP A 184 -22.69 -5.36 11.53
N GLN A 185 -21.70 -4.63 12.02
CA GLN A 185 -21.47 -3.23 11.65
C GLN A 185 -21.11 -3.11 10.16
N SER A 186 -20.29 -4.02 9.66
CA SER A 186 -19.92 -4.10 8.25
C SER A 186 -21.13 -4.43 7.36
N SER A 187 -22.00 -5.33 7.82
CA SER A 187 -23.24 -5.70 7.14
C SER A 187 -24.24 -4.54 7.08
N LEU A 188 -24.40 -3.79 8.18
CA LEU A 188 -25.23 -2.58 8.21
C LEU A 188 -24.71 -1.49 7.26
N LEU A 189 -23.40 -1.29 7.18
CA LEU A 189 -22.80 -0.33 6.25
C LEU A 189 -23.04 -0.73 4.79
N LEU A 190 -22.94 -2.04 4.49
CA LEU A 190 -23.27 -2.59 3.18
C LEU A 190 -24.75 -2.38 2.81
N LEU A 191 -25.67 -2.65 3.75
CA LEU A 191 -27.11 -2.42 3.54
C LEU A 191 -27.45 -0.94 3.34
N ALA A 192 -26.82 -0.06 4.13
CA ALA A 192 -26.99 1.38 4.01
C ALA A 192 -26.55 1.88 2.63
N GLN A 193 -25.47 1.32 2.08
CA GLN A 193 -24.97 1.67 0.74
C GLN A 193 -25.97 1.30 -0.38
N VAL A 194 -26.63 0.16 -0.29
CA VAL A 194 -27.66 -0.25 -1.25
C VAL A 194 -28.92 0.62 -1.11
N SER A 195 -29.27 0.98 0.11
CA SER A 195 -30.53 1.69 0.42
C SER A 195 -30.45 3.20 0.22
N LEU A 196 -29.24 3.80 0.24
CA LEU A 196 -29.05 5.25 0.33
C LEU A 196 -28.04 5.74 -0.72
N PRO A 197 -28.46 5.99 -1.98
CA PRO A 197 -27.63 6.72 -2.94
C PRO A 197 -27.31 8.11 -2.38
N ILE A 198 -26.02 8.44 -2.30
CA ILE A 198 -25.56 9.68 -1.68
C ILE A 198 -26.04 10.88 -2.50
N GLY A 199 -26.75 11.77 -1.82
CA GLY A 199 -27.44 12.94 -2.37
C GLY A 199 -28.64 13.40 -1.51
N LYS A 200 -29.10 12.59 -0.55
CA LYS A 200 -30.23 12.91 0.34
C LYS A 200 -29.92 12.77 1.83
N TRP A 201 -28.77 13.26 2.27
CA TRP A 201 -28.47 13.38 3.69
C TRP A 201 -28.64 14.83 4.13
N ASN A 202 -29.90 15.25 4.29
CA ASN A 202 -30.19 16.33 5.22
C ASN A 202 -30.50 15.64 6.55
N VAL A 203 -29.47 15.40 7.35
CA VAL A 203 -29.65 14.93 8.74
C VAL A 203 -29.83 16.19 9.57
N PRO A 204 -31.06 16.51 10.04
CA PRO A 204 -31.23 17.63 10.95
C PRO A 204 -30.45 17.32 12.23
N ALA A 205 -29.58 18.24 12.62
CA ALA A 205 -28.91 18.20 13.92
C ALA A 205 -29.95 18.39 15.02
N GLY A 206 -30.40 17.29 15.62
CA GLY A 206 -31.35 17.32 16.73
C GLY A 206 -31.38 15.97 17.45
N PRO A 207 -31.52 15.95 18.79
CA PRO A 207 -31.57 14.72 19.54
C PRO A 207 -32.99 14.19 19.47
N ASN A 208 -33.32 13.33 18.51
CA ASN A 208 -34.41 12.35 18.68
C ASN A 208 -34.39 11.30 17.58
N VAL A 209 -34.19 10.06 18.03
CA VAL A 209 -34.66 8.77 17.50
C VAL A 209 -34.98 8.72 15.99
N LEU A 210 -34.11 8.00 15.26
CA LEU A 210 -34.35 7.59 13.88
C LEU A 210 -35.59 6.68 13.81
N THR A 211 -36.74 7.24 13.45
CA THR A 211 -37.86 6.44 12.92
C THR A 211 -37.69 6.32 11.42
N LEU A 212 -37.38 5.10 10.95
CA LEU A 212 -37.44 4.71 9.55
C LEU A 212 -38.91 4.72 9.11
N ARG A 213 -39.40 5.89 8.66
CA ARG A 213 -40.74 5.99 8.07
C ARG A 213 -40.68 5.53 6.62
N ARG A 214 -41.27 4.36 6.31
CA ARG A 214 -41.43 3.90 4.92
C ARG A 214 -42.28 4.92 4.15
N LYS A 215 -41.86 5.19 2.92
CA LYS A 215 -42.54 6.07 1.98
C LYS A 215 -43.74 5.31 1.41
N GLY A 216 -44.94 5.52 1.95
CA GLY A 216 -46.14 4.84 1.46
C GLY A 216 -47.47 5.11 2.18
N ASP A 217 -47.48 5.53 3.45
CA ASP A 217 -48.73 5.66 4.19
C ASP A 217 -49.30 7.08 4.12
N TRP A 218 -50.22 7.29 3.16
CA TRP A 218 -51.19 8.38 3.23
C TRP A 218 -52.35 7.91 4.11
N LEU A 219 -52.35 8.29 5.38
CA LEU A 219 -53.56 8.29 6.19
C LEU A 219 -54.18 9.67 6.08
N HIS A 220 -55.25 9.76 5.30
CA HIS A 220 -56.32 10.71 5.55
C HIS A 220 -56.78 10.50 7.00
N ASP A 221 -56.68 11.53 7.84
CA ASP A 221 -57.61 11.68 8.94
C ASP A 221 -58.06 13.14 8.98
N GLU A 222 -59.32 13.30 8.58
CA GLU A 222 -60.10 14.50 8.78
C GLU A 222 -60.20 14.79 10.28
N ARG A 223 -60.07 16.05 10.68
CA ARG A 223 -60.95 16.60 11.71
C ARG A 223 -61.03 18.11 11.57
N HIS A 224 -62.23 18.48 11.13
CA HIS A 224 -62.88 19.77 11.30
C HIS A 224 -62.78 20.28 12.75
N ASP A 225 -62.66 21.61 12.84
CA ASP A 225 -63.10 22.54 13.89
C ASP A 225 -63.07 22.09 15.37
#